data_AF-A0A7S1UZ57-F1
#
_entry.id   AF-A0A7S1UZ57-F1
#
_cell.length_a   1.000
_cell.length_b   1.000
_cell.length_c   1.000
_cell.angle_alpha   90.00
_cell.angle_beta   90.00
_cell.angle_gamma   90.00
#
_symmetry.space_group_name_H-M   'P 1'
#
loop_
_entity.id
_entity.type
_entity.pdbx_description
1 polymer ?
#
loop_
_entity_poly.entity_id
_entity_poly.type
_entity_poly.pdbx_seq_one_letter_code
_entity_poly.pdbx_strand_id
1 'polypeptide(L)'
;IDVEMNQAKKKQEEKEKVLKEKLTADYCGPCYGAHTEEGECCQTCDEVVAAYKKKNWRTDLVTYTAEQCIREGRDKQEPKRMTKGQGCNLAGYMTVNRVAGNFHIAMGEGVER
;
A
#
# COMPACT_ATOMS: atom_id res chain seq x y z
N ILE A 1 4.24 15.79 29.49
CA ILE A 1 4.65 14.41 29.12
C ILE A 1 4.16 14.24 27.69
N ASP A 2 5.02 14.54 26.72
CA ASP A 2 4.73 14.21 25.33
C ASP A 2 4.78 12.69 25.22
N VAL A 3 3.60 12.09 25.17
CA VAL A 3 3.48 10.65 24.96
C VAL A 3 3.76 10.42 23.49
N GLU A 4 5.00 10.04 23.17
CA GLU A 4 5.31 9.52 21.84
C GLU A 4 4.43 8.30 21.56
N MET A 5 3.46 8.50 20.68
CA MET A 5 2.53 7.46 20.26
C MET A 5 3.31 6.40 19.49
N ASN A 6 3.32 5.17 19.99
CA ASN A 6 3.91 4.02 19.29
C ASN A 6 3.30 3.89 17.88
N GLN A 7 4.10 3.48 16.89
CA GLN A 7 3.69 3.21 15.51
C GLN A 7 2.40 2.38 15.40
N ALA A 8 2.19 1.41 16.29
CA ALA A 8 0.96 0.62 16.34
C ALA A 8 -0.29 1.46 16.70
N LYS A 9 -0.13 2.40 17.64
CA LYS A 9 -1.21 3.30 18.09
C LYS A 9 -1.56 4.32 16.99
N LYS A 10 -0.54 4.86 16.31
CA LYS A 10 -0.72 5.75 15.14
C LYS A 10 -1.50 5.07 14.00
N LYS A 11 -1.14 3.83 13.66
CA LYS A 11 -1.86 3.04 12.63
C LYS A 11 -3.33 2.80 13.02
N GLN A 12 -3.59 2.52 14.29
CA GLN A 12 -4.94 2.27 14.77
C GLN A 12 -5.81 3.54 14.73
N GLU A 13 -5.25 4.69 15.11
CA GLU A 13 -5.91 6.00 15.00
C GLU A 13 -6.21 6.39 13.55
N GLU A 14 -5.27 6.13 12.62
CA GLU A 14 -5.44 6.39 11.20
C GLU A 14 -6.55 5.50 10.60
N LYS A 15 -6.57 4.21 10.97
CA LYS A 15 -7.63 3.27 10.58
C LYS A 15 -9.01 3.71 11.10
N GLU A 16 -9.08 4.18 12.35
CA GLU A 16 -10.32 4.71 12.93
C GLU A 16 -10.79 5.99 12.24
N LYS A 17 -9.88 6.87 11.80
CA LYS A 17 -10.23 8.06 11.01
C LYS A 17 -10.86 7.68 9.67
N VAL A 18 -10.21 6.78 8.93
CA VAL A 18 -10.71 6.28 7.62
C VAL A 18 -12.09 5.63 7.76
N LEU A 19 -12.35 4.94 8.88
CA LEU A 19 -13.63 4.29 9.17
C LEU A 19 -14.74 5.29 9.60
N LYS A 20 -14.37 6.40 10.24
CA LYS A 20 -15.30 7.43 10.74
C LYS A 20 -15.66 8.49 9.68
N GLU A 21 -14.84 8.63 8.63
CA GLU A 21 -15.15 9.52 7.51
C GLU A 21 -16.38 9.03 6.75
N LYS A 22 -17.44 9.85 6.74
CA LYS A 22 -18.63 9.63 5.93
C LYS A 22 -18.35 10.03 4.48
N LEU A 23 -18.48 9.09 3.56
CA LEU A 23 -18.40 9.37 2.13
C LEU A 23 -19.61 10.22 1.70
N THR A 24 -19.35 11.25 0.90
CA THR A 24 -20.39 12.01 0.19
C THR A 24 -20.87 11.23 -1.04
N ALA A 25 -22.04 11.60 -1.57
CA ALA A 25 -22.60 10.94 -2.77
C ALA A 25 -21.73 11.13 -4.04
N ASP A 26 -20.82 12.11 -4.02
CA ASP A 26 -19.88 12.43 -5.11
C ASP A 26 -18.46 11.91 -4.81
N TYR A 27 -18.33 10.88 -3.96
CA TYR A 27 -17.04 10.37 -3.56
C TYR A 27 -16.30 9.70 -4.74
N CYS A 28 -15.20 10.31 -5.16
CA CYS A 28 -14.21 9.75 -6.07
C CYS A 28 -12.99 9.29 -5.27
N GLY A 29 -12.88 7.99 -5.01
CA GLY A 29 -11.74 7.44 -4.30
C GLY A 29 -10.48 7.33 -5.19
N PRO A 30 -9.28 7.47 -4.61
CA PRO A 30 -8.04 7.36 -5.37
C PRO A 30 -7.75 5.91 -5.79
N CYS A 31 -7.35 5.71 -7.04
CA CYS A 31 -6.80 4.43 -7.52
C CYS A 31 -5.29 4.28 -7.24
N TYR A 32 -4.69 5.11 -6.38
CA TYR A 32 -3.27 5.07 -6.00
C TYR A 32 -2.29 5.01 -7.20
N GLY A 33 -2.57 5.78 -8.25
CA GLY A 33 -1.75 5.84 -9.47
C GLY A 33 -2.01 4.69 -10.46
N ALA A 34 -2.95 3.79 -10.16
CA ALA A 34 -3.36 2.72 -11.06
C ALA A 34 -4.46 3.12 -12.06
N HIS A 35 -4.86 4.40 -12.11
CA HIS A 35 -5.82 4.90 -13.09
C HIS A 35 -5.34 4.64 -14.52
N THR A 36 -6.25 4.22 -15.38
CA THR A 36 -6.00 4.00 -16.81
C THR A 36 -6.29 5.24 -17.65
N GLU A 37 -7.31 6.00 -17.24
CA GLU A 37 -7.72 7.26 -17.89
C GLU A 37 -7.63 8.42 -16.89
N GLU A 38 -7.48 9.65 -17.39
CA GLU A 38 -7.51 10.85 -16.54
C GLU A 38 -8.97 11.09 -16.09
N GLY A 39 -9.25 10.82 -14.81
CA GLY A 39 -10.60 10.92 -14.22
C GLY A 39 -11.22 9.59 -13.78
N GLU A 40 -10.53 8.46 -13.96
CA GLU A 40 -10.99 7.17 -13.43
C GLU A 40 -10.86 7.14 -11.89
N CYS A 41 -12.00 6.97 -11.20
CA CYS A 41 -12.09 6.87 -9.74
C CYS A 41 -12.23 5.40 -9.31
N CYS A 42 -11.68 5.06 -8.14
CA CYS A 42 -11.87 3.75 -7.53
C CYS A 42 -12.68 3.91 -6.24
N GLN A 43 -13.93 3.45 -6.26
CA GLN A 43 -14.84 3.50 -5.12
C GLN A 43 -14.78 2.24 -4.26
N THR A 44 -14.53 1.08 -4.88
CA THR A 44 -14.47 -0.22 -4.20
C THR A 44 -13.06 -0.78 -4.16
N CYS A 45 -12.77 -1.64 -3.18
CA CYS A 45 -11.49 -2.35 -3.11
C CYS A 45 -11.26 -3.24 -4.33
N ASP A 46 -12.32 -3.83 -4.91
CA ASP A 46 -12.21 -4.63 -6.14
C ASP A 46 -11.80 -3.77 -7.34
N GLU A 47 -12.29 -2.53 -7.44
CA GLU A 47 -11.86 -1.59 -8.48
C GLU A 47 -10.38 -1.22 -8.34
N VAL A 48 -9.91 -0.96 -7.11
CA VAL A 48 -8.48 -0.72 -6.84
C VAL A 48 -7.65 -1.93 -7.23
N VAL A 49 -8.06 -3.14 -6.83
CA VAL A 49 -7.37 -4.40 -7.17
C VAL A 49 -7.38 -4.65 -8.68
N ALA A 50 -8.50 -4.39 -9.35
CA ALA A 50 -8.61 -4.54 -10.81
C ALA A 50 -7.70 -3.56 -11.55
N ALA A 51 -7.65 -2.30 -11.12
CA ALA A 51 -6.74 -1.30 -11.67
C ALA A 51 -5.26 -1.71 -11.50
N TYR A 52 -4.89 -2.22 -10.32
CA TYR A 52 -3.54 -2.76 -10.07
C TYR A 52 -3.23 -3.99 -10.92
N LYS A 53 -4.19 -4.91 -11.08
CA LYS A 53 -4.04 -6.09 -11.95
C LYS A 53 -3.86 -5.70 -13.42
N LYS A 54 -4.60 -4.70 -13.93
CA LYS A 54 -4.43 -4.18 -15.29
C LYS A 54 -3.01 -3.64 -15.53
N LYS A 55 -2.41 -2.99 -14.53
CA LYS A 55 -1.00 -2.54 -14.60
C LYS A 55 0.03 -3.61 -14.25
N ASN A 56 -0.42 -4.84 -13.98
CA ASN A 56 0.41 -5.96 -13.56
C ASN A 56 1.23 -5.65 -12.28
N TRP A 57 0.65 -4.84 -11.39
CA TRP A 57 1.22 -4.46 -10.09
C TRP A 57 0.77 -5.41 -8.98
N ARG A 58 1.56 -5.47 -7.91
CA ARG A 58 1.26 -6.27 -6.71
C ARG A 58 0.00 -5.75 -6.01
N THR A 59 -0.96 -6.64 -5.78
CA THR A 59 -2.24 -6.29 -5.12
C THR A 59 -2.20 -6.40 -3.60
N ASP A 60 -1.25 -7.14 -3.03
CA ASP A 60 -1.23 -7.51 -1.60
C ASP A 60 -1.04 -6.29 -0.68
N LEU A 61 -0.22 -5.33 -1.12
CA LEU A 61 0.03 -4.10 -0.36
C LEU A 61 -1.18 -3.16 -0.40
N VAL A 62 -1.77 -2.99 -1.59
CA VAL A 62 -2.90 -2.07 -1.77
C VAL A 62 -4.15 -2.57 -1.07
N THR A 63 -4.35 -3.89 -0.94
CA THR A 63 -5.45 -4.45 -0.14
C THR A 63 -5.36 -4.13 1.36
N TYR A 64 -4.18 -3.77 1.86
CA TYR A 64 -3.96 -3.36 3.25
C TYR A 64 -3.97 -1.82 3.38
N THR A 65 -3.35 -1.10 2.45
CA THR A 65 -3.18 0.35 2.59
C THR A 65 -4.32 1.20 2.01
N ALA A 66 -5.12 0.65 1.10
CA ALA A 66 -6.17 1.42 0.44
C ALA A 66 -7.36 1.70 1.37
N GLU A 67 -7.85 2.93 1.38
CA GLU A 67 -8.97 3.36 2.22
C GLU A 67 -10.24 2.55 1.92
N GLN A 68 -10.47 2.20 0.66
CA GLN A 68 -11.60 1.39 0.20
C GLN A 68 -11.51 -0.01 0.82
N CYS A 69 -10.33 -0.63 0.78
CA CYS A 69 -10.08 -1.97 1.33
C CYS A 69 -10.10 -2.00 2.87
N ILE A 70 -9.64 -0.92 3.52
CA ILE A 70 -9.72 -0.75 4.98
C ILE A 70 -11.18 -0.63 5.43
N ARG A 71 -12.00 0.17 4.72
CA ARG A 71 -13.44 0.33 5.00
C ARG A 71 -14.22 -0.97 4.81
N GLU A 72 -13.88 -1.75 3.78
CA GLU A 72 -14.45 -3.08 3.54
C GLU A 72 -13.89 -4.17 4.49
N GLY A 73 -12.90 -3.85 5.32
CA GLY A 73 -12.33 -4.79 6.29
C GLY A 73 -11.44 -5.88 5.69
N ARG A 74 -10.92 -5.67 4.47
CA ARG A 74 -9.98 -6.60 3.80
C ARG A 74 -8.53 -6.50 4.33
N ASP A 75 -8.24 -5.47 5.12
CA ASP A 75 -6.97 -5.21 5.82
C ASP A 75 -6.60 -6.25 6.92
N LYS A 76 -7.46 -7.24 7.20
CA LYS A 76 -7.26 -8.21 8.30
C LYS A 76 -6.10 -9.19 8.10
N GLN A 77 -5.53 -9.28 6.90
CA GLN A 77 -4.33 -10.08 6.67
C GLN A 77 -3.12 -9.26 7.13
N GLU A 78 -2.61 -9.53 8.33
CA GLU A 78 -1.37 -8.92 8.78
C GLU A 78 -0.23 -9.35 7.83
N PRO A 79 0.53 -8.40 7.24
CA PRO A 79 1.74 -8.76 6.52
C PRO A 79 2.66 -9.50 7.49
N LYS A 80 3.11 -10.70 7.09
CA LYS A 80 4.04 -11.49 7.90
C LYS A 80 5.21 -10.58 8.29
N ARG A 81 5.35 -10.32 9.59
CA ARG A 81 6.43 -9.48 10.08
C ARG A 81 7.73 -10.21 9.76
N MET A 82 8.63 -9.57 9.02
CA MET A 82 10.00 -10.06 8.93
C MET A 82 10.52 -10.33 10.34
N THR A 83 11.16 -11.48 10.53
CA THR A 83 11.70 -11.89 11.82
C THR A 83 12.56 -10.76 12.37
N LYS A 84 12.21 -10.26 13.56
CA LYS A 84 12.97 -9.18 14.22
C LYS A 84 14.44 -9.58 14.32
N GLY A 85 15.33 -8.81 13.69
CA GLY A 85 16.78 -9.06 13.69
C GLY A 85 17.35 -9.60 12.38
N GLN A 86 16.54 -9.83 11.35
CA GLN A 86 17.03 -10.16 9.99
C GLN A 86 17.11 -8.91 9.11
N GLY A 87 18.16 -8.82 8.28
CA GLY A 87 18.37 -7.73 7.32
C GLY A 87 19.22 -8.19 6.14
N CYS A 88 19.18 -7.44 5.03
CA CYS A 88 19.96 -7.71 3.82
C CYS A 88 21.03 -6.62 3.65
N ASN A 89 22.31 -7.00 3.60
CA ASN A 89 23.41 -6.09 3.28
C ASN A 89 23.72 -6.20 1.77
N LEU A 90 23.50 -5.12 1.02
CA LEU A 90 23.77 -5.04 -0.41
C LEU A 90 25.04 -4.21 -0.62
N ALA A 91 26.08 -4.83 -1.18
CA ALA A 91 27.34 -4.16 -1.52
C ALA A 91 27.76 -4.53 -2.95
N GLY A 92 28.08 -3.52 -3.76
CA GLY A 92 28.51 -3.72 -5.14
C GLY A 92 28.47 -2.44 -5.99
N TYR A 93 28.71 -2.60 -7.28
CA TYR A 93 28.66 -1.52 -8.27
C TYR A 93 27.66 -1.88 -9.36
N MET A 94 26.90 -0.91 -9.86
CA MET A 94 25.93 -1.09 -10.94
C MET A 94 26.19 -0.07 -12.04
N THR A 95 26.34 -0.54 -13.27
CA THR A 95 26.48 0.33 -14.45
C THR A 95 25.12 0.49 -15.13
N VAL A 96 24.69 1.74 -15.34
CA VAL A 96 23.41 2.06 -16.00
C VAL A 96 23.64 2.97 -17.21
N ASN A 97 22.71 2.92 -18.16
CA ASN A 97 22.72 3.84 -19.30
C ASN A 97 22.38 5.26 -18.86
N ARG A 98 22.98 6.26 -19.51
CA ARG A 98 22.72 7.68 -19.25
C ARG A 98 21.44 8.16 -19.96
N VAL A 99 20.30 7.65 -19.52
CA VAL A 99 18.95 7.98 -20.02
C VAL A 99 17.98 8.18 -18.84
N ALA A 100 16.82 8.78 -19.08
CA ALA A 100 15.78 8.90 -18.07
C ALA A 100 15.24 7.52 -17.68
N GLY A 101 15.20 7.22 -16.38
CA GLY A 101 14.74 5.93 -15.85
C GLY A 101 14.69 5.91 -14.33
N ASN A 102 14.19 4.81 -13.78
CA ASN A 102 14.06 4.60 -12.34
C ASN A 102 14.68 3.25 -11.95
N PHE A 103 15.30 3.18 -10.77
CA PHE A 103 15.77 1.94 -10.18
C PHE A 103 15.11 1.74 -8.82
N HIS A 104 14.54 0.55 -8.61
CA HIS A 104 13.80 0.23 -7.40
C HIS A 104 14.36 -1.06 -6.78
N ILE A 105 14.68 -0.99 -5.48
CA ILE A 105 14.93 -2.17 -4.64
C ILE A 105 13.67 -2.39 -3.81
N ALA A 106 12.97 -3.49 -4.06
CA ALA A 106 11.79 -3.87 -3.29
C ALA A 106 12.06 -5.18 -2.56
N MET A 107 11.85 -5.18 -1.25
CA MET A 107 11.81 -6.42 -0.47
C MET A 107 10.45 -7.07 -0.67
N GLY A 108 10.42 -8.29 -1.20
CA GLY A 108 9.21 -9.09 -1.28
C GLY A 108 8.77 -9.63 0.09
N GLU A 109 7.58 -10.23 0.14
CA GLU A 109 7.14 -10.96 1.33
C GLU A 109 8.05 -12.17 1.58
N GLY A 110 8.50 -12.34 2.83
CA GLY A 110 9.24 -13.51 3.24
C GLY A 110 8.36 -14.75 3.18
N VAL A 111 8.66 -15.67 2.27
CA VAL A 111 8.04 -17.00 2.26
C VAL A 111 8.78 -17.84 3.31
N GLU A 112 8.18 -18.01 4.49
CA GLU A 112 8.49 -19.16 5.35
C GLU A 112 7.97 -20.42 4.64
N ARG A 113 8.89 -21.30 4.22
CA ARG A 113 8.57 -22.68 3.85
C ARG A 113 8.69 -23.58 5.07
#